data_AF-A0A972T5X0-F1
#
_entry.id   AF-A0A972T5X0-F1
#
_cell.length_a   1.000
_cell.length_b   1.000
_cell.length_c   1.000
_cell.angle_alpha   90.00
_cell.angle_beta   90.00
_cell.angle_gamma   90.00
#
_symmetry.space_group_name_H-M   'P 1'
#
loop_
_entity.id
_entity.type
_entity.pdbx_description
1 polymer ?
#
loop_
_entity_poly.entity_id
_entity_poly.type
_entity_poly.pdbx_seq_one_letter_code
_entity_poly.pdbx_strand_id
1 'polypeptide(L)' 'MKTKIDDLLEWINNSRFSLTITAAKRARQINNYFRHLGEGLGRDAGPQIRSASNKALTLALEEIAAGKLEYELPEEGLK' A
#
# COMPACT_ATOMS: atom_id res chain seq x y z
N MET A 1 0.88 14.43 -9.05
CA MET A 1 1.43 13.59 -7.97
C MET A 1 2.54 14.37 -7.27
N LYS A 2 2.33 14.79 -6.02
CA LYS A 2 3.37 15.38 -5.17
C LYS A 2 3.37 14.66 -3.82
N THR A 3 3.35 13.32 -3.84
CA THR A 3 3.69 12.52 -2.66
C THR A 3 5.19 12.64 -2.47
N LYS A 4 5.63 13.44 -1.50
CA LYS A 4 7.06 13.57 -1.22
C LYS A 4 7.51 12.32 -0.48
N ILE A 5 8.75 11.91 -0.72
CA ILE A 5 9.32 10.73 -0.05
C ILE A 5 9.45 10.95 1.46
N ASP A 6 9.69 12.19 1.90
CA ASP A 6 9.82 12.54 3.31
C ASP A 6 8.52 12.25 4.07
N ASP A 7 7.38 12.72 3.53
CA ASP A 7 6.04 12.48 4.10
C ASP A 7 5.73 10.96 4.23
N LEU A 8 6.22 10.15 3.27
CA LEU A 8 6.03 8.69 3.29
C LEU A 8 6.93 7.99 4.30
N LEU A 9 8.15 8.51 4.52
CA LEU A 9 9.10 7.94 5.48
C LEU A 9 8.69 8.23 6.91
N GLU A 10 8.11 9.40 7.19
CA GLU A 10 7.54 9.74 8.49
C GLU A 10 6.45 8.75 8.92
N TRP A 11 5.64 8.26 7.98
CA TRP A 11 4.59 7.28 8.26
C TRP A 11 5.13 5.91 8.70
N ILE A 12 6.34 5.51 8.27
CA ILE A 12 6.89 4.16 8.51
C ILE A 12 8.24 4.17 9.24
N ASN A 13 8.29 4.89 10.35
CA ASN A 13 9.43 4.97 11.26
C ASN A 13 10.77 5.29 10.54
N ASN A 14 10.73 6.10 9.48
CA ASN A 14 11.88 6.50 8.67
C ASN A 14 12.67 5.33 8.02
N SER A 15 12.07 4.15 7.86
CA SER A 15 12.72 2.99 7.23
C SER A 15 12.34 2.87 5.75
N ARG A 16 13.30 3.11 4.85
CA ARG A 16 13.13 2.94 3.40
C ARG A 16 12.79 1.49 3.01
N PHE A 17 13.35 0.52 3.73
CA PHE A 17 13.09 -0.90 3.47
C PHE A 17 11.65 -1.26 3.84
N SER A 18 11.21 -0.82 5.02
CA SER A 18 9.84 -1.04 5.48
C SER A 18 8.84 -0.36 4.55
N LEU A 19 9.10 0.90 4.13
CA LEU A 19 8.28 1.60 3.13
C LEU A 19 8.12 0.78 1.84
N THR A 20 9.24 0.29 1.31
CA THR A 20 9.27 -0.47 0.06
C THR A 20 8.48 -1.76 0.18
N ILE A 21 8.67 -2.51 1.28
CA ILE A 21 7.98 -3.78 1.52
C ILE A 21 6.47 -3.53 1.67
N THR A 22 6.07 -2.57 2.49
CA THR A 22 4.65 -2.26 2.74
C THR A 22 3.96 -1.78 1.47
N ALA A 23 4.55 -0.83 0.73
CA ALA A 23 4.01 -0.36 -0.53
C ALA A 23 3.91 -1.49 -1.58
N ALA A 24 4.92 -2.36 -1.67
CA ALA A 24 4.90 -3.50 -2.60
C ALA A 24 3.82 -4.54 -2.23
N LYS A 25 3.67 -4.88 -0.94
CA LYS A 25 2.62 -5.78 -0.47
C LYS A 25 1.23 -5.21 -0.77
N ARG A 26 1.01 -3.93 -0.46
CA ARG A 26 -0.27 -3.27 -0.72
C ARG A 26 -0.58 -3.17 -2.21
N ALA A 27 0.41 -2.85 -3.04
CA ALA A 27 0.25 -2.83 -4.50
C ALA A 27 -0.18 -4.20 -5.04
N ARG A 28 0.32 -5.31 -4.48
CA ARG A 28 -0.13 -6.66 -4.88
C ARG A 28 -1.59 -6.93 -4.50
N GLN A 29 -2.04 -6.52 -3.31
CA GLN A 29 -3.45 -6.62 -2.91
C GLN A 29 -4.36 -5.84 -3.87
N ILE A 30 -4.00 -4.59 -4.18
CA ILE A 30 -4.76 -3.75 -5.12
C ILE A 30 -4.80 -4.38 -6.51
N ASN A 31 -3.68 -4.93 -6.97
CA ASN A 31 -3.62 -5.61 -8.27
C ASN A 31 -4.51 -6.86 -8.30
N ASN A 32 -4.44 -7.70 -7.26
CA ASN A 32 -5.29 -8.87 -7.14
C ASN A 32 -6.78 -8.51 -7.08
N TYR A 33 -7.14 -7.45 -6.36
CA TYR A 33 -8.51 -6.93 -6.33
C TYR A 33 -9.00 -6.61 -7.75
N PHE A 34 -8.21 -5.89 -8.55
CA PHE A 34 -8.61 -5.57 -9.92
C PHE A 34 -8.65 -6.81 -10.83
N ARG A 35 -7.77 -7.80 -10.61
CA ARG A 35 -7.77 -9.04 -11.39
C ARG A 35 -9.00 -9.92 -11.11
N HIS A 36 -9.48 -9.95 -9.87
CA HIS A 36 -10.65 -10.75 -9.49
C HIS A 36 -11.96 -9.94 -9.49
N LEU A 37 -11.92 -8.67 -9.94
CA LEU A 37 -13.09 -7.81 -9.99
C LEU A 37 -14.10 -8.37 -10.99
N GLY A 38 -15.23 -8.88 -10.49
CA GLY A 38 -16.28 -9.52 -11.28
C GLY A 38 -16.32 -11.05 -11.19
N GLU A 39 -15.31 -11.69 -10.59
CA GLU A 39 -15.27 -13.15 -10.40
C GLU A 39 -15.97 -13.61 -9.11
N GLY A 40 -16.49 -12.69 -8.30
CA GLY A 40 -17.21 -12.99 -7.03
C GLY A 40 -16.33 -13.46 -5.87
N LEU A 41 -15.01 -13.61 -6.09
CA LEU A 41 -14.02 -14.10 -5.12
C LEU A 41 -13.21 -12.96 -4.47
N GLY A 42 -13.83 -11.80 -4.24
CA GLY A 42 -13.17 -10.58 -3.74
C GLY A 42 -12.62 -10.72 -2.32
N ARG A 43 -11.46 -11.37 -2.18
CA ARG A 43 -10.75 -11.55 -0.90
C ARG A 43 -9.83 -10.38 -0.57
N ASP A 44 -9.33 -9.67 -1.58
CA ASP A 44 -8.42 -8.55 -1.40
C ASP A 44 -9.18 -7.22 -1.33
N ALA A 45 -8.79 -6.35 -0.40
CA ALA A 45 -9.36 -5.01 -0.30
C ALA A 45 -8.91 -4.15 -1.48
N GLY A 46 -9.88 -3.54 -2.19
CA GLY A 46 -9.62 -2.60 -3.28
C GLY A 46 -8.98 -1.28 -2.82
N PRO A 47 -8.78 -0.33 -3.74
CA PRO A 47 -8.25 0.98 -3.39
C PRO A 47 -9.12 1.72 -2.37
N GLN A 48 -8.48 2.34 -1.37
CA GLN A 48 -9.10 3.06 -0.25
C GLN A 48 -9.18 4.58 -0.50
N ILE A 49 -8.64 5.04 -1.63
CA ILE A 49 -8.67 6.44 -2.06
C ILE A 49 -9.14 6.55 -3.51
N ARG A 50 -9.52 7.76 -3.90
CA ARG A 50 -9.69 8.12 -5.31
C ARG A 50 -8.37 8.69 -5.83
N SER A 51 -7.91 8.16 -6.96
CA SER A 51 -6.69 8.63 -7.62
C SER A 51 -6.95 8.86 -9.10
N ALA A 52 -6.15 9.73 -9.71
CA ALA A 52 -6.08 9.86 -11.16
C ALA A 52 -5.33 8.69 -11.82
N SER A 53 -4.59 7.90 -11.05
CA SER A 53 -3.84 6.73 -11.53
C SER A 53 -4.56 5.43 -11.20
N ASN A 54 -4.48 4.46 -12.11
CA ASN A 54 -4.90 3.08 -11.87
C ASN A 54 -3.72 2.14 -11.62
N LYS A 55 -2.49 2.67 -11.52
CA LYS A 55 -1.30 1.86 -11.26
C LYS A 55 -1.26 1.50 -9.77
N ALA A 56 -1.24 0.21 -9.48
CA ALA A 56 -1.35 -0.30 -8.12
C ALA A 56 -0.30 0.25 -7.14
N LEU A 57 0.94 0.45 -7.60
CA LEU A 57 2.00 1.04 -6.78
C LEU A 57 1.74 2.53 -6.48
N THR A 58 1.26 3.29 -7.47
CA THR A 58 0.88 4.69 -7.26
C THR A 58 -0.23 4.80 -6.23
N LEU A 59 -1.26 3.97 -6.38
CA LEU A 59 -2.37 3.89 -5.43
C LEU A 59 -1.88 3.55 -4.01
N ALA A 60 -1.00 2.55 -3.88
CA ALA A 60 -0.44 2.18 -2.58
C ALA A 60 0.32 3.33 -1.91
N LEU A 61 1.17 4.05 -2.65
CA LEU A 61 1.92 5.20 -2.10
C LEU A 61 1.00 6.37 -1.73
N GLU A 62 -0.03 6.62 -2.53
CA GLU A 62 -1.02 7.67 -2.22
C GLU A 62 -1.91 7.30 -1.02
N GLU A 63 -2.22 6.01 -0.82
CA GLU A 63 -2.92 5.53 0.38
C GLU A 63 -2.06 5.69 1.65
N ILE A 64 -0.75 5.41 1.55
CA ILE A 64 0.21 5.68 2.63
C ILE A 64 0.22 7.18 2.95
N ALA A 65 0.39 8.04 1.95
CA ALA A 65 0.40 9.49 2.14
C ALA A 65 -0.92 10.03 2.73
N ALA A 66 -2.05 9.37 2.45
CA ALA A 66 -3.36 9.72 2.99
C ALA A 66 -3.65 9.12 4.37
N GLY A 67 -2.70 8.38 4.96
CA GLY A 67 -2.87 7.71 6.26
C GLY A 67 -4.01 6.68 6.26
N LYS A 68 -4.25 6.01 5.13
CA LYS A 68 -5.35 5.02 4.96
C LYS A 68 -4.92 3.58 5.20
N LEU A 69 -3.68 3.38 5.64
CA LEU A 69 -3.12 2.07 5.90
C LEU A 69 -2.62 2.00 7.33
N GLU A 70 -2.58 0.78 7.83
CA GLU A 70 -1.88 0.38 9.05
C GLU A 70 -0.81 -0.63 8.64
N TYR A 71 0.34 -0.59 9.31
CA TYR A 71 1.38 -1.60 9.15
C TYR A 71 1.79 -2.12 10.51
N GLU A 72 2.04 -3.42 10.55
CA GLU A 72 2.61 -4.08 11.71
C GLU A 72 4.02 -4.53 11.34
N LEU A 73 4.98 -4.21 12.21
CA LEU A 73 6.28 -4.83 12.14
C LEU A 73 6.15 -6.25 12.71
N PRO A 74 6.77 -7.25 12.07
CA PRO A 74 6.83 -8.57 12.67
C PRO A 74 7.54 -8.47 14.02
N GLU A 75 7.02 -9.18 15.03
CA GLU A 75 7.69 -9.24 16.33
C GLU A 75 9.12 -9.76 16.16
N GLU A 76 10.07 -9.14 16.85
CA GLU A 76 11.47 -9.55 16.86
C GLU A 76 11.56 -11.00 17.36
N GLY A 77 11.67 -11.95 16.43
CA GLY A 77 11.79 -13.37 16.80
C GLY A 77 11.27 -14.37 15.77
N LEU A 78 10.44 -13.98 14.79
CA LEU A 78 10.11 -14.90 13.69
C LEU A 78 11.24 -14.90 12.64
N LYS A 79 12.15 -15.87 12.79
CA LYS A 79 12.97 -16.41 11.70
C LYS A 79 12.16 -17.40 10.86
#